data_AF-A0A2E4CTF4-F1
#
_entry.id   AF-A0A2E4CTF4-F1
#
_cell.length_a   1.000
_cell.length_b   1.000
_cell.length_c   1.000
_cell.angle_alpha   90.00
_cell.angle_beta   90.00
_cell.angle_gamma   90.00
#
_symmetry.space_group_name_H-M   'P 1'
#
loop_
_entity.id
_entity.type
_entity.pdbx_description
1 polymer ?
#
loop_
_entity_poly.entity_id
_entity_poly.type
_entity_poly.pdbx_seq_one_letter_code
_entity_poly.pdbx_strand_id
1 'polypeptide(L)'
;MSDYLQYALLVGLAIALVTAAITDLKARRIDNWLTGAVALGAPLFWWASGLELWPGVALQFGIALVAFAILAVLFALRAMGGGDVKLLTALALWIEPLQFAQLIVLMALLGGALTLAFGAWHVMKRREGRLAIPYGVAISAAGLWVLAAHYFPAAGHAIGLSA
;
A
#
# COMPACT_ATOMS: atom_id res chain seq x y z
N MET A 1 10.25 23.92 -4.79
CA MET A 1 10.99 23.22 -3.70
C MET A 1 10.11 22.15 -3.06
N SER A 2 8.86 22.48 -2.73
CA SER A 2 7.81 21.52 -2.32
C SER A 2 7.71 20.32 -3.25
N ASP A 3 7.72 20.55 -4.56
CA ASP A 3 7.48 19.49 -5.56
C ASP A 3 8.58 18.42 -5.54
N TYR A 4 9.85 18.82 -5.43
CA TYR A 4 10.96 17.88 -5.31
C TYR A 4 10.88 17.03 -4.04
N LEU A 5 10.49 17.63 -2.91
CA LEU A 5 10.29 16.90 -1.66
C LEU A 5 9.13 15.92 -1.77
N GLN A 6 8.01 16.34 -2.38
CA GLN A 6 6.86 15.48 -2.63
C GLN A 6 7.26 14.25 -3.46
N TYR A 7 8.00 14.44 -4.56
CA TYR A 7 8.47 13.33 -5.39
C TYR A 7 9.48 12.44 -4.65
N ALA A 8 10.40 13.02 -3.88
CA ALA A 8 11.34 12.24 -3.07
C ALA A 8 10.61 11.34 -2.06
N LEU A 9 9.53 11.85 -1.43
CA LEU A 9 8.69 11.07 -0.52
C LEU A 9 7.92 9.96 -1.25
N LEU A 10 7.37 10.22 -2.44
CA LEU A 10 6.70 9.22 -3.27
C LEU A 10 7.65 8.12 -3.75
N VAL A 11 8.88 8.47 -4.14
CA VAL A 11 9.93 7.51 -4.47
C VAL A 11 10.32 6.70 -3.23
N GLY A 12 10.46 7.35 -2.08
CA GLY A 12 10.68 6.68 -0.80
C GLY A 12 9.58 5.67 -0.46
N LEU A 13 8.32 6.06 -0.65
CA LEU A 13 7.16 5.17 -0.50
C LEU A 13 7.23 3.98 -1.45
N ALA A 14 7.56 4.20 -2.73
CA ALA A 14 7.71 3.14 -3.71
C ALA A 14 8.82 2.15 -3.31
N ILE A 15 9.97 2.64 -2.85
CA ILE A 15 11.05 1.80 -2.32
C ILE A 15 10.58 1.00 -1.10
N ALA A 16 9.81 1.63 -0.20
CA ALA A 16 9.25 0.94 0.96
C ALA A 16 8.27 -0.17 0.55
N LEU A 17 7.43 0.05 -0.45
CA LEU A 17 6.51 -0.96 -1.01
C LEU A 17 7.25 -2.13 -1.65
N VAL A 18 8.28 -1.86 -2.46
CA VAL A 18 9.14 -2.91 -3.03
C VAL A 18 9.82 -3.70 -1.92
N THR A 19 10.34 -3.02 -0.90
CA THR A 19 10.94 -3.65 0.27
C THR A 19 9.94 -4.56 0.99
N ALA A 20 8.71 -4.08 1.23
CA ALA A 20 7.63 -4.85 1.86
C ALA A 20 7.28 -6.11 1.05
N ALA A 21 7.21 -6.01 -0.28
CA ALA A 21 6.96 -7.16 -1.15
C ALA A 21 8.10 -8.18 -1.07
N ILE A 22 9.36 -7.73 -1.06
CA ILE A 22 10.52 -8.61 -0.96
C ILE A 22 10.56 -9.31 0.41
N THR A 23 10.33 -8.60 1.51
CA THR A 23 10.32 -9.19 2.85
C THR A 23 9.15 -10.16 3.02
N ASP A 24 7.99 -9.84 2.45
CA ASP A 24 6.83 -10.74 2.46
C ASP A 24 7.07 -12.01 1.63
N LEU A 25 7.74 -11.90 0.47
CA LEU A 25 8.13 -13.06 -0.33
C LEU A 25 9.14 -13.97 0.40
N LYS A 26 10.15 -13.37 1.04
CA LYS A 26 11.26 -14.12 1.68
C LYS A 26 10.88 -14.68 3.05
N ALA A 27 10.27 -13.87 3.89
CA ALA A 27 10.05 -14.16 5.30
C ALA A 27 8.58 -14.23 5.69
N ARG A 28 7.64 -13.95 4.77
CA ARG A 28 6.19 -13.87 5.05
C ARG A 28 5.86 -12.93 6.21
N ARG A 29 6.64 -11.85 6.30
CA ARG A 29 6.54 -10.83 7.35
C ARG A 29 6.83 -9.46 6.75
N ILE A 30 6.08 -8.48 7.24
CA ILE A 30 6.31 -7.07 6.97
C ILE A 30 6.73 -6.45 8.30
N ASP A 31 7.92 -5.85 8.33
CA ASP A 31 8.48 -5.34 9.57
C ASP A 31 7.74 -4.11 10.09
N ASN A 32 7.64 -3.99 11.42
CA ASN A 32 7.00 -2.85 12.08
C ASN A 32 7.73 -1.53 11.80
N TRP A 33 9.06 -1.57 11.66
CA TRP A 33 9.84 -0.37 11.36
C TRP A 33 9.49 0.17 9.97
N LEU A 34 9.28 -0.71 8.99
CA LEU A 34 8.96 -0.33 7.62
C LEU A 34 7.58 0.30 7.54
N THR A 35 6.57 -0.35 8.13
CA THR A 35 5.21 0.20 8.19
C THR A 35 5.14 1.47 9.02
N GLY A 36 5.90 1.56 10.11
CA GLY A 36 6.06 2.78 10.91
C GLY A 36 6.69 3.92 10.12
N ALA A 37 7.75 3.65 9.35
CA ALA A 37 8.39 4.65 8.50
C ALA A 37 7.43 5.17 7.41
N VAL A 38 6.63 4.28 6.80
CA VAL A 38 5.58 4.70 5.86
C VAL A 38 4.56 5.58 6.58
N ALA A 39 4.03 5.19 7.73
CA ALA A 39 3.05 6.00 8.46
C ALA A 39 3.60 7.38 8.87
N LEU A 40 4.85 7.44 9.36
CA LEU A 40 5.51 8.69 9.79
C LEU A 40 5.91 9.58 8.62
N GLY A 41 6.07 9.04 7.41
CA GLY A 41 6.31 9.85 6.21
C GLY A 41 5.05 10.57 5.72
N ALA A 42 3.84 10.13 6.08
CA ALA A 42 2.60 10.73 5.59
C ALA A 42 2.42 12.20 6.03
N PRO A 43 2.68 12.61 7.29
CA PRO A 43 2.64 14.02 7.67
C PRO A 43 3.59 14.91 6.87
N LEU A 44 4.78 14.41 6.53
CA LEU A 44 5.73 15.14 5.67
C LEU A 44 5.18 15.26 4.25
N PHE A 45 4.52 14.21 3.74
CA PHE A 45 3.89 14.22 2.43
C PHE A 45 2.72 15.20 2.38
N TRP A 46 1.86 15.25 3.40
CA TRP A 46 0.75 16.22 3.49
C TRP A 46 1.25 17.66 3.45
N TRP A 47 2.33 17.95 4.17
CA TRP A 47 2.96 19.26 4.11
C TRP A 47 3.52 19.53 2.71
N ALA A 48 4.29 18.60 2.14
CA ALA A 48 4.90 18.77 0.83
C ALA A 48 3.88 18.92 -0.30
N SER A 49 2.71 18.28 -0.21
CA SER A 49 1.61 18.39 -1.18
C SER A 49 0.72 19.62 -0.96
N GLY A 50 0.91 20.37 0.12
CA GLY A 50 0.08 21.53 0.45
C GLY A 50 -1.34 21.14 0.92
N LEU A 51 -1.52 19.94 1.46
CA LEU A 51 -2.81 19.48 1.96
C LEU A 51 -3.26 20.34 3.14
N GLU A 52 -4.44 20.95 3.01
CA GLU A 52 -5.01 21.76 4.08
C GLU A 52 -5.24 20.92 5.36
N LEU A 53 -4.91 21.49 6.52
CA LEU A 53 -5.14 20.84 7.81
C LEU A 53 -6.60 20.47 8.02
N TRP A 54 -7.50 21.36 7.59
CA TRP A 54 -8.94 21.14 7.60
C TRP A 54 -9.55 21.60 6.28
N PRO A 55 -10.33 20.75 5.59
CA PRO A 55 -10.73 19.40 5.99
C PRO A 55 -9.74 18.29 5.57
N GLY A 56 -8.69 18.62 4.80
CA GLY A 56 -7.84 17.64 4.10
C GLY A 56 -7.20 16.58 5.01
N VAL A 57 -6.31 17.00 5.92
CA VAL A 57 -5.62 16.08 6.85
C VAL A 57 -6.61 15.33 7.74
N ALA A 58 -7.66 16.00 8.22
CA ALA A 58 -8.69 15.38 9.05
C ALA A 58 -9.43 14.26 8.30
N LEU A 59 -9.79 14.48 7.04
CA LEU A 59 -10.43 13.49 6.19
C LEU A 59 -9.49 12.30 5.93
N GLN A 60 -8.24 12.58 5.59
CA GLN A 60 -7.23 11.55 5.32
C GLN A 60 -7.00 10.66 6.55
N PHE A 61 -6.87 11.27 7.72
CA PHE A 61 -6.74 10.54 8.98
C PHE A 61 -8.00 9.74 9.31
N GLY A 62 -9.20 10.31 9.07
CA GLY A 62 -10.47 9.62 9.24
C GLY A 62 -10.59 8.37 8.37
N ILE A 63 -10.17 8.45 7.10
CA ILE A 63 -10.14 7.30 6.19
C ILE A 63 -9.18 6.23 6.69
N ALA A 64 -7.98 6.62 7.12
CA ALA A 64 -7.02 5.66 7.67
C ALA A 64 -7.56 4.98 8.94
N LEU A 65 -8.28 5.69 9.80
CA LEU A 65 -8.90 5.13 11.00
C LEU A 65 -10.03 4.15 10.66
N VAL A 66 -10.90 4.50 9.70
CA VAL A 66 -11.97 3.61 9.23
C VAL A 66 -11.39 2.36 8.56
N ALA A 67 -10.38 2.53 7.70
CA ALA A 67 -9.66 1.41 7.09
C ALA A 67 -9.04 0.51 8.15
N PHE A 68 -8.34 1.07 9.14
CA PHE A 68 -7.77 0.32 10.25
C PHE A 68 -8.84 -0.46 11.02
N ALA A 69 -9.97 0.16 11.35
CA ALA A 69 -11.05 -0.50 12.08
C ALA A 69 -11.58 -1.72 11.31
N ILE A 70 -11.85 -1.58 10.02
CA ILE A 70 -12.31 -2.67 9.15
C ILE A 70 -11.25 -3.78 9.07
N LEU A 71 -9.99 -3.41 8.81
CA LEU A 71 -8.89 -4.36 8.68
C LEU A 71 -8.57 -5.06 10.02
N ALA A 72 -8.73 -4.36 11.15
CA ALA A 72 -8.58 -4.94 12.48
C ALA A 72 -9.65 -5.99 12.79
N VAL A 73 -10.90 -5.80 12.32
CA VAL A 73 -11.93 -6.83 12.39
C VAL A 73 -11.52 -8.06 11.56
N LEU A 74 -11.05 -7.86 10.32
CA LEU A 74 -10.57 -8.97 9.49
C LEU A 74 -9.37 -9.71 10.11
N PHE A 75 -8.47 -8.98 10.77
CA PHE A 75 -7.37 -9.56 11.53
C PHE A 75 -7.85 -10.36 12.74
N ALA A 76 -8.82 -9.86 13.50
CA ALA A 76 -9.42 -10.56 14.63
C ALA A 76 -10.10 -11.87 14.18
N LEU A 77 -10.71 -11.86 12.99
CA LEU A 77 -11.27 -13.05 12.33
C LEU A 77 -10.21 -13.98 11.71
N ARG A 78 -8.92 -13.64 11.80
CA ARG A 78 -7.78 -14.37 11.20
C ARG A 78 -7.84 -14.48 9.67
N ALA A 79 -8.58 -13.58 9.02
CA ALA A 79 -8.69 -13.52 7.56
C ALA A 79 -7.49 -12.83 6.89
N MET A 80 -6.78 -11.97 7.63
CA MET A 80 -5.67 -11.16 7.12
C MET A 80 -4.51 -11.13 8.13
N GLY A 81 -3.27 -11.01 7.64
CA GLY A 81 -2.10 -10.88 8.49
C GLY A 81 -1.97 -9.49 9.13
N GLY A 82 -1.37 -9.41 10.32
CA GLY A 82 -1.18 -8.12 11.00
C GLY A 82 -0.23 -7.17 10.26
N GLY A 83 0.69 -7.70 9.44
CA GLY A 83 1.55 -6.89 8.56
C GLY A 83 0.75 -6.17 7.47
N ASP A 84 -0.15 -6.89 6.82
CA ASP A 84 -1.02 -6.38 5.75
C ASP A 84 -1.92 -5.25 6.25
N VAL A 85 -2.52 -5.46 7.43
CA VAL A 85 -3.37 -4.47 8.12
C VAL A 85 -2.60 -3.18 8.37
N LYS A 86 -1.37 -3.29 8.89
CA LYS A 86 -0.51 -2.13 9.18
C LYS A 86 -0.11 -1.41 7.90
N LEU A 87 0.27 -2.15 6.86
CA LEU A 87 0.70 -1.55 5.60
C LEU A 87 -0.46 -0.84 4.89
N LEU A 88 -1.64 -1.45 4.79
CA LEU A 88 -2.81 -0.83 4.18
C LEU A 88 -3.28 0.40 4.96
N THR A 89 -3.26 0.33 6.29
CA THR A 89 -3.57 1.49 7.15
C THR A 89 -2.58 2.61 6.93
N ALA A 90 -1.28 2.29 6.83
CA ALA A 90 -0.27 3.28 6.53
C ALA A 90 -0.48 3.89 5.14
N LEU A 91 -0.78 3.09 4.11
CA LEU A 91 -1.08 3.60 2.75
C LEU A 91 -2.33 4.48 2.69
N ALA A 92 -3.34 4.20 3.53
CA ALA A 92 -4.51 5.05 3.67
C ALA A 92 -4.18 6.46 4.18
N LEU A 93 -2.99 6.70 4.75
CA LEU A 93 -2.54 8.05 5.10
C LEU A 93 -1.94 8.80 3.90
N TRP A 94 -1.48 8.10 2.87
CA TRP A 94 -0.81 8.73 1.71
C TRP A 94 -1.75 8.95 0.53
N ILE A 95 -2.65 7.99 0.31
CA ILE A 95 -3.40 7.90 -0.94
C ILE A 95 -4.78 8.51 -0.75
N GLU A 96 -5.13 9.45 -1.63
CA GLU A 96 -6.45 10.06 -1.69
C GLU A 96 -7.60 9.00 -1.66
N PRO A 97 -8.74 9.30 -1.01
CA PRO A 97 -9.82 8.35 -0.74
C PRO A 97 -10.25 7.48 -1.93
N LEU A 98 -10.43 8.08 -3.10
CA LEU A 98 -10.93 7.39 -4.28
C LEU A 98 -9.88 6.40 -4.82
N GLN A 99 -8.63 6.82 -4.87
CA GLN A 99 -7.48 6.04 -5.32
C GLN A 99 -7.14 4.96 -4.29
N PHE A 100 -7.40 5.20 -3.00
CA PHE A 100 -7.27 4.18 -1.97
C PHE A 100 -8.34 3.09 -2.14
N ALA A 101 -9.58 3.44 -2.47
CA ALA A 101 -10.61 2.45 -2.83
C ALA A 101 -10.19 1.64 -4.07
N GLN A 102 -9.62 2.29 -5.09
CA GLN A 102 -9.05 1.60 -6.25
C GLN A 102 -7.91 0.65 -5.87
N LEU A 103 -7.01 1.07 -4.96
CA LEU A 103 -5.96 0.20 -4.41
C LEU A 103 -6.57 -1.05 -3.78
N ILE A 104 -7.60 -0.91 -2.95
CA ILE A 104 -8.25 -2.05 -2.29
C ILE A 104 -8.84 -3.02 -3.32
N VAL A 105 -9.51 -2.51 -4.36
CA VAL A 105 -10.07 -3.34 -5.43
C VAL A 105 -8.97 -4.06 -6.21
N LEU A 106 -7.92 -3.34 -6.64
CA LEU A 106 -6.79 -3.92 -7.38
C LEU A 106 -6.06 -4.96 -6.54
N MET A 107 -5.80 -4.67 -5.27
CA MET A 107 -5.20 -5.60 -4.32
C MET A 107 -6.07 -6.86 -4.17
N ALA A 108 -7.38 -6.72 -4.04
CA ALA A 108 -8.28 -7.87 -3.92
C ALA A 108 -8.22 -8.78 -5.17
N LEU A 109 -8.19 -8.18 -6.37
CA LEU A 109 -8.04 -8.92 -7.62
C LEU A 109 -6.68 -9.63 -7.71
N LEU A 110 -5.59 -8.93 -7.40
CA LEU A 110 -4.23 -9.49 -7.41
C LEU A 110 -4.07 -10.58 -6.36
N GLY A 111 -4.58 -10.37 -5.16
CA GLY A 111 -4.58 -11.35 -4.06
C GLY A 111 -5.40 -12.59 -4.41
N GLY A 112 -6.56 -12.43 -5.04
CA GLY A 112 -7.38 -13.53 -5.56
C GLY A 112 -6.64 -14.33 -6.64
N ALA A 113 -6.03 -13.65 -7.61
CA ALA A 113 -5.22 -14.30 -8.65
C ALA A 113 -4.03 -15.07 -8.06
N LEU A 114 -3.30 -14.48 -7.11
CA LEU A 114 -2.19 -15.15 -6.40
C LEU A 114 -2.68 -16.37 -5.62
N THR A 115 -3.82 -16.26 -4.94
CA THR A 115 -4.45 -17.37 -4.21
C THR A 115 -4.74 -18.55 -5.15
N LEU A 116 -5.34 -18.28 -6.31
CA LEU A 116 -5.64 -19.29 -7.31
C LEU A 116 -4.36 -19.91 -7.89
N ALA A 117 -3.37 -19.09 -8.26
CA ALA A 117 -2.12 -19.57 -8.85
C ALA A 117 -1.31 -20.45 -7.87
N PHE A 118 -1.11 -19.97 -6.64
CA PHE A 118 -0.39 -20.73 -5.61
C PHE A 118 -1.18 -21.96 -5.16
N GLY A 119 -2.51 -21.87 -5.09
CA GLY A 119 -3.38 -23.00 -4.78
C GLY A 119 -3.29 -24.10 -5.83
N ALA A 120 -3.43 -23.74 -7.11
CA ALA A 120 -3.30 -24.69 -8.23
C ALA A 120 -1.92 -25.34 -8.24
N TRP A 121 -0.85 -24.57 -8.03
CA TRP A 121 0.50 -25.10 -7.99
C TRP A 121 0.73 -26.07 -6.82
N HIS A 122 0.20 -25.74 -5.65
CA HIS A 122 0.31 -26.56 -4.44
C HIS A 122 -0.41 -27.90 -4.60
N VAL A 123 -1.62 -27.88 -5.17
CA VAL A 123 -2.39 -29.09 -5.52
C VAL A 123 -1.64 -29.93 -6.54
N MET A 124 -1.13 -29.31 -7.61
CA MET A 124 -0.39 -30.02 -8.67
C MET A 124 0.91 -30.67 -8.15
N LYS A 125 1.61 -30.03 -7.22
CA LYS A 125 2.84 -30.56 -6.61
C LYS A 125 2.60 -31.46 -5.39
N ARG A 126 1.35 -31.73 -5.00
CA ARG A 126 0.99 -32.54 -3.82
C ARG A 126 1.80 -32.18 -2.56
N ARG A 127 2.03 -30.88 -2.34
CA ARG A 127 2.81 -30.44 -1.19
C ARG A 127 1.97 -30.61 0.08
N GLU A 128 2.58 -31.14 1.14
CA GLU A 128 1.95 -31.19 2.45
C GLU A 128 2.26 -29.89 3.22
N GLY A 129 1.24 -29.17 3.68
CA GLY A 129 1.39 -27.96 4.51
C GLY A 129 0.38 -26.85 4.21
N ARG A 130 0.31 -25.84 5.09
CA ARG A 130 -0.57 -24.67 4.89
C ARG A 130 -0.01 -23.76 3.81
N LEU A 131 -0.85 -23.39 2.83
CA LEU A 131 -0.51 -22.41 1.82
C LEU A 131 -0.46 -21.01 2.43
N ALA A 132 0.74 -20.44 2.57
CA ALA A 132 0.92 -19.05 2.97
C ALA A 132 1.05 -18.18 1.70
N ILE A 133 0.05 -17.36 1.41
CA ILE A 133 0.02 -16.48 0.24
C ILE A 133 0.68 -15.14 0.62
N PRO A 134 1.61 -14.61 -0.21
CA PRO A 134 2.25 -13.34 0.06
C PRO A 134 1.33 -12.17 -0.34
N TYR A 135 0.40 -11.81 0.56
CA TYR A 135 -0.54 -10.71 0.33
C TYR A 135 0.17 -9.34 0.26
N GLY A 136 1.33 -9.19 0.91
CA GLY A 136 2.16 -8.00 0.82
C GLY A 136 2.59 -7.69 -0.61
N VAL A 137 2.78 -8.70 -1.46
CA VAL A 137 3.05 -8.50 -2.90
C VAL A 137 1.86 -7.86 -3.61
N ALA A 138 0.64 -8.32 -3.33
CA ALA A 138 -0.57 -7.75 -3.93
C ALA A 138 -0.79 -6.30 -3.47
N ILE A 139 -0.59 -6.02 -2.18
CA ILE A 139 -0.69 -4.66 -1.61
C ILE A 139 0.35 -3.75 -2.26
N SER A 140 1.61 -4.17 -2.31
CA SER A 140 2.68 -3.38 -2.91
C SER A 140 2.48 -3.16 -4.41
N ALA A 141 2.06 -4.18 -5.15
CA ALA A 141 1.80 -4.04 -6.59
C ALA A 141 0.63 -3.07 -6.86
N ALA A 142 -0.47 -3.19 -6.12
CA ALA A 142 -1.59 -2.25 -6.23
C ALA A 142 -1.20 -0.82 -5.83
N GLY A 143 -0.43 -0.67 -4.74
CA GLY A 143 0.11 0.61 -4.30
C GLY A 143 1.01 1.25 -5.36
N LEU A 144 1.98 0.51 -5.88
CA LEU A 144 2.87 0.99 -6.94
C LEU A 144 2.11 1.39 -8.20
N TRP A 145 1.08 0.62 -8.59
CA TRP A 145 0.22 0.98 -9.71
C TRP A 145 -0.50 2.31 -9.47
N VAL A 146 -1.11 2.49 -8.30
CA VAL A 146 -1.81 3.74 -7.96
C VAL A 146 -0.87 4.94 -7.94
N LEU A 147 0.34 4.79 -7.39
CA LEU A 147 1.37 5.84 -7.43
C LEU A 147 1.76 6.17 -8.88
N ALA A 148 2.03 5.14 -9.69
CA ALA A 148 2.41 5.28 -11.10
C ALA A 148 1.32 5.88 -11.98
N ALA A 149 0.04 5.59 -11.72
CA ALA A 149 -1.07 6.03 -12.55
C ALA A 149 -1.63 7.41 -12.16
N HIS A 150 -1.50 7.82 -10.90
CA HIS A 150 -2.15 9.05 -10.41
C HIS A 150 -1.18 10.12 -9.93
N TYR A 151 -0.01 9.74 -9.42
CA TYR A 151 0.93 10.69 -8.80
C TYR A 151 2.13 11.01 -9.69
N PHE A 152 2.59 10.06 -10.51
CA PHE A 152 3.69 10.27 -11.45
C PHE A 152 3.32 10.94 -12.80
N PRO A 153 2.13 10.77 -13.39
CA PRO A 153 1.77 11.48 -14.63
C PRO A 153 1.54 12.98 -14.41
N ALA A 154 1.14 13.36 -13.18
CA ALA A 154 1.17 14.74 -12.73
C ALA A 154 2.61 15.30 -12.64
N ALA A 155 3.60 14.44 -12.36
CA ALA A 155 5.02 14.79 -12.34
C ALA A 155 5.59 15.08 -13.73
N GLY A 156 5.21 14.28 -14.74
CA GLY A 156 5.64 14.47 -16.14
C GLY A 156 5.25 15.84 -16.69
N HIS A 157 4.06 16.34 -16.32
CA HIS A 157 3.61 17.68 -16.67
C HIS A 157 4.40 18.78 -15.94
N ALA A 158 4.77 18.56 -14.68
CA ALA A 158 5.56 19.53 -13.89
C ALA A 158 7.01 19.68 -14.40
N ILE A 159 7.57 18.65 -15.06
CA ILE A 159 8.91 18.67 -15.67
C ILE A 159 8.90 18.93 -17.18
N GLY A 160 7.76 19.34 -17.76
CA GLY A 160 7.67 19.75 -19.16
C GLY A 160 7.77 18.62 -20.18
N LEU A 161 7.56 17.36 -19.76
CA LEU A 161 7.48 16.23 -20.67
C LEU A 161 6.03 16.08 -21.17
N SER A 162 5.65 16.89 -22.15
CA SER A 162 4.48 16.65 -22.99
C SER A 162 4.87 15.69 -24.12
N ALA A 163 4.22 14.54 -24.18
CA ALA A 163 4.11 13.77 -25.42
C ALA A 163 3.04 14.43 -26.32
#